data_AF-A0A0S7YFK0-F1
#
_entry.id   AF-A0A0S7YFK0-F1
#
_cell.length_a   1.000
_cell.length_b   1.000
_cell.length_c   1.000
_cell.angle_alpha   90.00
_cell.angle_beta   90.00
_cell.angle_gamma   90.00
#
_symmetry.space_group_name_H-M   'P 1'
#
loop_
_entity.id
_entity.type
_entity.pdbx_description
1 polymer ?
#
loop_
_entity_poly.entity_id
_entity_poly.type
_entity_poly.pdbx_seq_one_letter_code
_entity_poly.pdbx_strand_id
1 'polypeptide(L)'
;MKLGDIDESGRRRPIPIKGSEFFIELDTLIPAISEQPDISFLGEEHEFDITGWNTFVVDQEILATNIPGVFAGGDAVRGPNTVIEAMADGKKVAEAIDKYIKAEKLEFTYRVTRPSVYVEPVKLTVEETLETIHQEAKKLKPENRKKNFKEVDLGLDKKSAIREAKRCLRCDLEVKKEEEKEQK
;
A
#
# COMPACT_ATOMS: atom_id res chain seq x y z
N MET A 1 27.41 -0.40 9.51
CA MET A 1 26.78 -1.74 9.69
C MET A 1 27.07 -2.60 8.47
N LYS A 2 27.07 -3.94 8.60
CA LYS A 2 27.12 -4.88 7.48
C LYS A 2 25.77 -5.59 7.33
N LEU A 3 25.49 -6.07 6.12
CA LEU A 3 24.28 -6.84 5.83
C LEU A 3 24.48 -8.28 6.29
N GLY A 4 23.62 -8.74 7.21
CA GLY A 4 23.51 -10.13 7.63
C GLY A 4 22.60 -10.95 6.71
N ASP A 5 22.13 -12.07 7.23
CA ASP A 5 21.21 -12.96 6.52
C ASP A 5 19.83 -12.30 6.31
N ILE A 6 19.12 -12.82 5.31
CA ILE A 6 17.73 -12.46 5.03
C ILE A 6 16.85 -13.05 6.13
N ASP A 7 16.03 -12.23 6.77
CA ASP A 7 15.03 -12.67 7.74
C ASP A 7 13.72 -13.10 7.06
N GLU A 8 12.76 -13.55 7.86
CA GLU A 8 11.45 -14.02 7.40
C GLU A 8 10.64 -12.93 6.65
N SER A 9 10.94 -11.65 6.86
CA SER A 9 10.32 -10.54 6.12
C SER A 9 10.94 -10.30 4.74
N GLY A 10 12.00 -11.03 4.39
CA GLY A 10 12.78 -10.81 3.17
C GLY A 10 13.80 -9.67 3.29
N ARG A 11 13.94 -9.05 4.47
CA ARG A 11 14.91 -7.98 4.71
C ARG A 11 16.21 -8.55 5.25
N ARG A 12 17.34 -7.92 4.91
CA ARG A 12 18.62 -8.29 5.51
C ARG A 12 18.75 -7.67 6.90
N ARG A 13 19.12 -8.48 7.88
CA ARG A 13 19.35 -7.99 9.24
C ARG A 13 20.58 -7.08 9.28
N PRO A 14 20.49 -5.86 9.83
CA PRO A 14 21.66 -5.00 9.99
C PRO A 14 22.53 -5.49 11.15
N ILE A 15 23.81 -5.76 10.90
CA ILE A 15 24.78 -6.18 11.92
C ILE A 15 25.75 -5.02 12.20
N PRO A 16 25.82 -4.50 13.44
CA PRO A 16 26.80 -3.48 13.81
C PRO A 16 28.23 -3.92 13.52
N ILE A 17 29.08 -2.99 13.07
CA ILE A 17 30.51 -3.22 12.89
C ILE A 17 31.20 -2.49 14.04
N LYS A 18 31.80 -3.24 14.97
CA LYS A 18 32.49 -2.66 16.12
C LYS A 18 33.63 -1.75 15.66
N GLY A 19 33.72 -0.55 16.22
CA GLY A 19 34.76 0.43 15.87
C GLY A 19 34.44 1.25 14.61
N SER A 20 33.29 1.05 13.98
CA SER A 20 32.83 1.86 12.83
C SER A 20 31.90 3.01 13.25
N GLU A 21 31.81 3.31 14.53
CA GLU A 21 31.00 4.40 15.06
C GLU A 21 31.60 5.75 14.66
N PHE A 22 30.76 6.71 14.30
CA PHE A 22 31.18 8.05 13.92
C PHE A 22 30.12 9.06 14.35
N PHE A 23 30.53 10.31 14.46
CA PHE A 23 29.65 11.42 14.78
C PHE A 23 29.33 12.20 13.51
N ILE A 24 28.09 12.67 13.41
CA ILE A 24 27.64 13.59 12.37
C ILE A 24 27.15 14.84 13.09
N GLU A 25 27.78 15.98 12.83
CA GLU A 25 27.25 17.27 13.26
C GLU A 25 26.06 17.65 12.37
N LEU A 26 24.95 18.02 13.00
CA LEU A 26 23.71 18.38 12.31
C LEU A 26 23.00 19.49 13.09
N ASP A 27 22.37 20.40 12.35
CA ASP A 27 21.54 21.45 12.93
C ASP A 27 20.10 20.96 13.20
N THR A 28 19.66 19.91 12.52
CA THR A 28 18.28 19.40 12.59
C THR A 28 18.22 17.91 12.26
N LEU A 29 17.53 17.14 13.10
CA LEU A 29 17.25 15.71 12.93
C LEU A 29 15.74 15.51 12.73
N ILE A 30 15.34 14.84 11.65
CA ILE A 30 13.94 14.45 11.39
C ILE A 30 13.86 12.92 11.41
N PRO A 31 13.37 12.29 12.50
CA PRO A 31 13.20 10.85 12.54
C PRO A 31 12.06 10.43 11.61
N ALA A 32 12.35 9.51 10.69
CA ALA A 32 11.39 8.94 9.72
C ALA A 32 11.48 7.42 9.74
N ILE A 33 11.40 6.84 10.94
CA ILE A 33 11.63 5.41 11.23
C ILE A 33 10.34 4.61 11.39
N SER A 34 9.24 5.05 10.73
CA SER A 34 7.86 4.57 10.90
C SER A 34 7.06 5.34 11.97
N GLU A 35 5.79 4.95 12.08
CA GLU A 35 4.80 5.42 13.05
C GLU A 35 4.05 4.22 13.65
N GLN A 36 3.25 4.47 14.70
CA GLN A 36 2.40 3.48 15.36
C GLN A 36 1.07 4.13 15.79
N PRO A 37 -0.04 3.38 15.90
CA PRO A 37 -1.30 3.94 16.38
C PRO A 37 -1.18 4.49 17.80
N ASP A 38 -1.82 5.63 18.06
CA ASP A 38 -2.02 6.15 19.42
C ASP A 38 -3.33 5.60 19.99
N ILE A 39 -3.20 4.72 20.98
CA ILE A 39 -4.34 4.10 21.67
C ILE A 39 -4.54 4.63 23.09
N SER A 40 -3.84 5.71 23.47
CA SER A 40 -3.91 6.27 24.82
C SER A 40 -5.33 6.65 25.26
N PHE A 41 -6.22 6.92 24.31
CA PHE A 41 -7.63 7.21 24.54
C PHE A 41 -8.41 6.04 25.16
N LEU A 42 -7.90 4.81 25.09
CA LEU A 42 -8.51 3.63 25.71
C LEU A 42 -8.31 3.60 27.23
N GLY A 43 -7.32 4.33 27.76
CA GLY A 43 -6.91 4.24 29.16
C GLY A 43 -6.05 3.01 29.48
N GLU A 44 -5.57 2.91 30.72
CA GLU A 44 -4.74 1.78 31.17
C GLU A 44 -5.55 0.49 31.35
N GLU A 45 -6.83 0.62 31.69
CA GLU A 45 -7.78 -0.48 31.83
C GLU A 45 -8.76 -0.45 30.66
N HIS A 46 -8.50 -1.26 29.64
CA HIS A 46 -9.40 -1.45 28.51
C HIS A 46 -9.64 -2.94 28.24
N GLU A 47 -10.78 -3.25 27.65
CA GLU A 47 -11.15 -4.62 27.32
C GLU A 47 -10.68 -5.05 25.94
N PHE A 48 -10.15 -4.14 25.11
CA PHE A 48 -9.69 -4.46 23.76
C PHE A 48 -8.45 -5.36 23.76
N ASP A 49 -8.46 -6.34 22.85
CA ASP A 49 -7.25 -7.11 22.53
C ASP A 49 -6.35 -6.27 21.62
N ILE A 50 -5.13 -5.97 22.11
CA ILE A 50 -4.13 -5.15 21.43
C ILE A 50 -2.87 -5.97 21.16
N THR A 51 -2.30 -5.82 19.96
CA THR A 51 -1.05 -6.50 19.59
C THR A 51 0.17 -5.85 20.23
N GLY A 52 1.33 -6.51 20.20
CA GLY A 52 2.61 -5.92 20.61
C GLY A 52 3.06 -4.71 19.77
N TRP A 53 2.37 -4.40 18.68
CA TRP A 53 2.60 -3.23 17.82
C TRP A 53 1.59 -2.10 18.05
N ASN A 54 0.83 -2.16 19.15
CA ASN A 54 -0.16 -1.14 19.52
C ASN A 54 -1.33 -1.02 18.52
N THR A 55 -1.67 -2.12 17.83
CA THR A 55 -2.78 -2.21 16.88
C THR A 55 -3.91 -3.09 17.44
N PHE A 56 -5.14 -2.91 16.96
CA PHE A 56 -6.27 -3.74 17.35
C PHE A 56 -6.17 -5.16 16.79
N VAL A 57 -6.41 -6.15 17.63
CA VAL A 57 -6.64 -7.54 17.19
C VAL A 57 -8.06 -7.63 16.63
N VAL A 58 -8.19 -8.19 15.43
CA VAL A 58 -9.47 -8.34 14.74
C VAL A 58 -9.59 -9.70 14.06
N ASP A 59 -10.82 -10.09 13.79
CA ASP A 59 -11.12 -11.15 12.83
C ASP A 59 -10.62 -10.74 11.42
N GLN A 60 -9.89 -11.63 10.75
CA GLN A 60 -9.24 -11.31 9.46
C GLN A 60 -10.19 -11.18 8.28
N GLU A 61 -11.40 -11.73 8.39
CA GLU A 61 -12.39 -11.68 7.32
C GLU A 61 -13.33 -10.49 7.50
N ILE A 62 -13.88 -10.33 8.70
CA ILE A 62 -14.94 -9.35 8.99
C ILE A 62 -14.44 -8.09 9.70
N LEU A 63 -13.19 -8.09 10.17
CA LEU A 63 -12.54 -6.96 10.85
C LEU A 63 -13.24 -6.53 12.16
N ALA A 64 -13.93 -7.46 12.82
CA ALA A 64 -14.52 -7.26 14.14
C ALA A 64 -13.45 -7.40 15.22
N THR A 65 -13.50 -6.53 16.23
CA THR A 65 -12.67 -6.66 17.44
C THR A 65 -13.25 -7.72 18.38
N ASN A 66 -12.59 -7.95 19.52
CA ASN A 66 -13.13 -8.78 20.58
C ASN A 66 -14.37 -8.17 21.28
N ILE A 67 -14.64 -6.86 21.10
CA ILE A 67 -15.83 -6.19 21.64
C ILE A 67 -16.98 -6.26 20.63
N PRO A 68 -18.14 -6.85 20.99
CA PRO A 68 -19.28 -6.97 20.09
C PRO A 68 -19.76 -5.62 19.54
N GLY A 69 -19.89 -5.54 18.23
CA GLY A 69 -20.33 -4.33 17.53
C GLY A 69 -19.24 -3.27 17.32
N VAL A 70 -18.00 -3.53 17.74
CA VAL A 70 -16.84 -2.67 17.45
C VAL A 70 -15.95 -3.32 16.40
N PHE A 71 -15.65 -2.57 15.34
CA PHE A 71 -14.85 -2.98 14.20
C PHE A 71 -13.67 -2.03 14.03
N ALA A 72 -12.56 -2.51 13.48
CA ALA A 72 -11.37 -1.71 13.22
C ALA A 72 -10.74 -2.08 11.88
N GLY A 73 -10.13 -1.12 11.18
CA GLY A 73 -9.50 -1.35 9.89
C GLY A 73 -8.42 -0.33 9.56
N GLY A 74 -7.67 -0.57 8.48
CA GLY A 74 -6.56 0.29 8.08
C GLY A 74 -5.36 0.18 9.02
N ASP A 75 -4.61 1.27 9.16
CA ASP A 75 -3.34 1.27 9.89
C ASP A 75 -3.49 0.99 11.39
N ALA A 76 -4.68 1.26 11.96
CA ALA A 76 -5.01 0.89 13.34
C ALA A 76 -5.04 -0.63 13.59
N VAL A 77 -5.11 -1.44 12.53
CA VAL A 77 -5.03 -2.91 12.57
C VAL A 77 -3.70 -3.40 11.99
N ARG A 78 -3.33 -2.88 10.82
CA ARG A 78 -2.21 -3.40 10.01
C ARG A 78 -0.86 -2.75 10.31
N GLY A 79 -0.85 -1.63 11.04
CA GLY A 79 0.28 -0.71 11.03
C GLY A 79 0.41 0.04 9.69
N PRO A 80 1.46 0.86 9.53
CA PRO A 80 1.60 1.74 8.36
C PRO A 80 1.59 0.95 7.05
N ASN A 81 0.57 1.19 6.23
CA ASN A 81 0.39 0.49 4.97
C ASN A 81 -0.01 1.48 3.85
N THR A 82 -0.66 0.97 2.81
CA THR A 82 -1.09 1.74 1.65
C THR A 82 -2.52 2.23 1.84
N VAL A 83 -2.82 3.39 1.24
CA VAL A 83 -4.18 3.97 1.25
C VAL A 83 -5.22 3.01 0.64
N ILE A 84 -4.81 2.18 -0.33
CA ILE A 84 -5.72 1.21 -0.96
C ILE A 84 -6.14 0.09 -0.01
N GLU A 85 -5.22 -0.39 0.84
CA GLU A 85 -5.55 -1.40 1.87
C GLU A 85 -6.48 -0.81 2.92
N ALA A 86 -6.22 0.42 3.39
CA ALA A 86 -7.11 1.09 4.33
C ALA A 86 -8.52 1.31 3.75
N MET A 87 -8.62 1.68 2.47
CA MET A 87 -9.91 1.78 1.77
C MET A 87 -10.60 0.42 1.64
N ALA A 88 -9.85 -0.65 1.36
CA ALA A 88 -10.39 -2.01 1.27
C ALA A 88 -10.98 -2.46 2.61
N ASP A 89 -10.25 -2.23 3.71
CA ASP A 89 -10.73 -2.49 5.06
C ASP A 89 -11.97 -1.68 5.40
N GLY A 90 -12.00 -0.39 5.07
CA GLY A 90 -13.17 0.47 5.28
C GLY A 90 -14.43 -0.04 4.56
N LYS A 91 -14.30 -0.56 3.33
CA LYS A 91 -15.41 -1.19 2.62
C LYS A 91 -15.91 -2.46 3.30
N LYS A 92 -15.00 -3.32 3.76
CA LYS A 92 -15.36 -4.54 4.49
C LYS A 92 -16.05 -4.23 5.81
N VAL A 93 -15.49 -3.32 6.61
CA VAL A 93 -16.06 -2.90 7.88
C VAL A 93 -17.46 -2.31 7.68
N ALA A 94 -17.67 -1.47 6.65
CA ALA A 94 -18.99 -0.92 6.36
C ALA A 94 -20.04 -2.01 6.08
N GLU A 95 -19.70 -3.02 5.28
CA GLU A 95 -20.60 -4.17 5.01
C GLU A 95 -20.81 -5.03 6.27
N ALA A 96 -19.78 -5.24 7.09
CA ALA A 96 -19.89 -5.98 8.34
C ALA A 96 -20.81 -5.26 9.34
N ILE A 97 -20.66 -3.95 9.49
CA ILE A 97 -21.52 -3.12 10.34
C ILE A 97 -22.97 -3.19 9.85
N ASP A 98 -23.21 -3.05 8.54
CA ASP A 98 -24.57 -3.12 7.96
C ASP A 98 -25.26 -4.46 8.26
N LYS A 99 -24.53 -5.58 8.11
CA LYS A 99 -25.03 -6.90 8.48
C LYS A 99 -25.25 -7.03 9.99
N TYR A 100 -24.32 -6.55 10.81
CA TYR A 100 -24.39 -6.62 12.26
C TYR A 100 -25.64 -5.91 12.81
N ILE A 101 -25.91 -4.68 12.35
CA ILE A 101 -27.09 -3.92 12.81
C ILE A 101 -28.43 -4.51 12.34
N LYS A 102 -28.41 -5.27 11.23
CA LYS A 102 -29.58 -6.01 10.73
C LYS A 102 -29.74 -7.39 11.38
N ALA A 103 -28.83 -7.78 12.27
CA ALA A 103 -28.73 -9.13 12.82
C ALA A 103 -28.63 -10.21 11.72
N GLU A 104 -27.99 -9.88 10.61
CA GLU A 104 -27.64 -10.82 9.54
C GLU A 104 -26.36 -11.57 9.86
N LYS A 105 -26.14 -12.68 9.16
CA LYS A 105 -24.94 -13.49 9.32
C LYS A 105 -23.73 -12.73 8.74
N LEU A 106 -22.66 -12.61 9.54
CA LEU A 106 -21.41 -11.95 9.14
C LEU A 106 -20.56 -12.87 8.26
N GLU A 107 -21.03 -13.14 7.05
CA GLU A 107 -20.31 -13.93 6.04
C GLU A 107 -20.08 -13.11 4.78
N PHE A 108 -18.87 -13.18 4.24
CA PHE A 108 -18.50 -12.51 2.99
C PHE A 108 -18.38 -13.52 1.86
N THR A 109 -19.04 -13.25 0.74
CA THR A 109 -18.90 -14.08 -0.47
C THR A 109 -18.01 -13.36 -1.47
N TYR A 110 -16.80 -13.88 -1.67
CA TYR A 110 -15.91 -13.37 -2.70
C TYR A 110 -16.21 -14.05 -4.04
N ARG A 111 -16.62 -13.27 -5.03
CA ARG A 111 -16.69 -13.73 -6.43
C ARG A 111 -15.47 -13.21 -7.16
N VAL A 112 -14.63 -14.13 -7.64
CA VAL A 112 -13.51 -13.78 -8.51
C VAL A 112 -14.07 -13.26 -9.83
N THR A 113 -14.07 -11.94 -10.01
CA THR A 113 -14.34 -11.29 -11.30
C THR A 113 -13.06 -11.29 -12.11
N ARG A 114 -12.57 -12.48 -12.51
CA ARG A 114 -11.54 -12.55 -13.55
C ARG A 114 -12.19 -12.11 -14.86
N PRO A 115 -11.51 -11.31 -15.70
CA PRO A 115 -11.94 -11.12 -17.07
C PRO A 115 -12.11 -12.49 -17.73
N SER A 116 -13.32 -12.81 -18.17
CA SER A 116 -13.64 -14.09 -18.82
C SER A 116 -13.17 -14.15 -20.26
N VAL A 117 -12.62 -13.05 -20.77
CA VAL A 117 -12.22 -12.88 -22.17
C VAL A 117 -10.71 -12.73 -22.24
N TYR A 118 -10.08 -13.64 -22.96
CA TYR A 118 -8.69 -13.50 -23.36
C TYR A 118 -8.58 -12.42 -24.45
N VAL A 119 -7.80 -11.38 -24.19
CA VAL A 119 -7.51 -10.32 -25.14
C VAL A 119 -6.09 -10.53 -25.64
N GLU A 120 -5.93 -10.82 -26.93
CA GLU A 120 -4.60 -10.97 -27.52
C GLU A 120 -3.76 -9.69 -27.33
N PRO A 121 -2.48 -9.81 -26.95
CA PRO A 121 -1.59 -8.67 -26.89
C PRO A 121 -1.48 -8.00 -28.27
N VAL A 122 -1.99 -6.77 -28.40
CA VAL A 122 -1.69 -5.90 -29.54
C VAL A 122 -0.17 -5.81 -29.73
N LYS A 123 0.30 -6.17 -30.93
CA LYS A 123 1.70 -6.03 -31.33
C LYS A 123 1.92 -4.59 -31.76
N LEU A 124 2.63 -3.82 -30.93
CA LEU A 124 3.06 -2.47 -31.30
C LEU A 124 4.16 -2.52 -32.34
N THR A 125 4.16 -1.57 -33.27
CA THR A 125 5.31 -1.34 -34.15
C THR A 125 6.48 -0.72 -33.37
N VAL A 126 7.66 -0.71 -33.98
CA VAL A 126 8.85 -0.05 -33.39
C VAL A 126 8.60 1.44 -33.21
N GLU A 127 7.91 2.09 -34.17
CA GLU A 127 7.56 3.50 -34.09
C GLU A 127 6.59 3.78 -32.93
N GLU A 128 5.55 2.96 -32.78
CA GLU A 128 4.60 3.09 -31.67
C GLU A 128 5.27 2.89 -30.31
N THR A 129 6.25 1.98 -30.24
CA THR A 129 7.03 1.77 -29.02
C THR A 129 7.89 3.00 -28.67
N LEU A 130 8.51 3.63 -29.67
CA LEU A 130 9.29 4.86 -29.46
C LEU A 130 8.40 6.05 -29.04
N GLU A 131 7.13 6.07 -29.43
CA GLU A 131 6.19 7.09 -28.98
C GLU A 131 5.68 6.88 -27.54
N THR A 132 5.95 5.72 -26.94
CA THR A 132 5.53 5.38 -25.56
C THR A 132 6.51 5.84 -24.46
N ILE A 133 7.44 6.75 -24.77
CA ILE A 133 8.34 7.30 -23.74
C ILE A 133 7.53 8.07 -22.69
N HIS A 134 7.74 7.74 -21.41
CA HIS A 134 7.11 8.43 -20.29
C HIS A 134 7.41 9.94 -20.34
N GLN A 135 6.36 10.74 -20.23
CA GLN A 135 6.51 12.19 -20.14
C GLN A 135 6.70 12.58 -18.68
N GLU A 136 7.90 13.08 -18.35
CA GLU A 136 8.20 13.52 -16.99
C GLU A 136 7.51 14.86 -16.70
N ALA A 137 6.74 14.90 -15.61
CA ALA A 137 6.13 16.12 -15.13
C ALA A 137 7.19 17.10 -14.61
N LYS A 138 6.95 18.39 -14.82
CA LYS A 138 7.89 19.42 -14.33
C LYS A 138 7.78 19.48 -12.82
N LYS A 139 8.91 19.36 -12.13
CA LYS A 139 8.96 19.51 -10.67
C LYS A 139 9.47 20.89 -10.29
N LEU A 140 8.91 21.45 -9.22
CA LEU A 140 9.44 22.66 -8.63
C LEU A 140 10.86 22.39 -8.13
N LYS A 141 11.81 23.25 -8.55
CA LYS A 141 13.22 23.10 -8.18
C LYS A 141 13.39 23.06 -6.66
N PRO A 142 14.31 22.23 -6.12
CA PRO A 142 14.55 22.13 -4.69
C PRO A 142 14.74 23.48 -4.00
N GLU A 143 15.46 24.42 -4.60
CA GLU A 143 15.73 25.77 -4.06
C GLU A 143 14.45 26.56 -3.80
N ASN A 144 13.42 26.35 -4.63
CA ASN A 144 12.16 27.09 -4.59
C ASN A 144 11.12 26.46 -3.67
N ARG A 145 11.31 25.22 -3.22
CA ARG A 145 10.35 24.48 -2.36
C ARG A 145 10.81 24.26 -0.92
N LYS A 146 11.95 24.84 -0.52
CA LYS A 146 12.52 24.64 0.84
C LYS A 146 11.69 25.25 1.97
N LYS A 147 10.93 26.32 1.68
CA LYS A 147 10.28 27.17 2.71
C LYS A 147 8.81 27.44 2.42
N ASN A 148 8.13 26.52 1.73
CA ASN A 148 6.70 26.66 1.42
C ASN A 148 6.07 25.30 1.17
N PHE A 149 4.74 25.29 1.16
CA PHE A 149 3.89 24.13 0.85
C PHE A 149 3.33 24.22 -0.58
N LYS A 150 4.05 24.84 -1.51
CA LYS A 150 3.60 24.89 -2.91
C LYS A 150 3.70 23.49 -3.52
N GLU A 151 2.80 23.22 -4.46
CA GLU A 151 2.78 21.97 -5.21
C GLU A 151 4.14 21.71 -5.87
N VAL A 152 4.69 20.51 -5.63
CA VAL A 152 6.01 20.11 -6.12
C VAL A 152 5.90 19.55 -7.53
N ASP A 153 4.85 18.79 -7.81
CA ASP A 153 4.57 18.25 -9.14
C ASP A 153 3.69 19.23 -9.90
N LEU A 154 4.27 19.94 -10.87
CA LEU A 154 3.57 20.98 -11.63
C LEU A 154 2.78 20.40 -12.81
N GLY A 155 2.68 19.07 -12.89
CA GLY A 155 1.97 18.35 -13.93
C GLY A 155 2.63 18.44 -15.30
N LEU A 156 1.86 18.00 -16.30
CA LEU A 156 2.25 17.99 -17.72
C LEU A 156 1.61 19.17 -18.45
N ASP A 157 2.37 19.76 -19.38
CA ASP A 157 1.75 20.67 -20.36
C ASP A 157 0.82 19.89 -21.28
N LYS A 158 -0.11 20.60 -21.95
CA LYS A 158 -1.14 19.99 -22.80
C LYS A 158 -0.58 18.98 -23.82
N LYS A 159 0.58 19.25 -24.43
CA LYS A 159 1.16 18.35 -25.45
C LYS A 159 1.69 17.07 -24.79
N SER A 160 2.43 17.23 -23.70
CA SER A 160 2.96 16.12 -22.92
C SER A 160 1.84 15.28 -22.29
N ALA A 161 0.77 15.89 -21.79
CA ALA A 161 -0.40 15.21 -21.24
C ALA A 161 -1.11 14.34 -22.29
N ILE A 162 -1.29 14.85 -23.52
CA ILE A 162 -1.87 14.07 -24.63
C ILE A 162 -0.98 12.88 -24.97
N ARG A 163 0.36 13.05 -24.97
CA ARG A 163 1.29 11.96 -25.25
C ARG A 163 1.29 10.91 -24.15
N GLU A 164 1.28 11.32 -22.88
CA GLU A 164 1.19 10.41 -21.74
C GLU A 164 -0.15 9.65 -21.72
N ALA A 165 -1.26 10.30 -22.07
CA ALA A 165 -2.56 9.64 -22.18
C ALA A 165 -2.63 8.62 -23.33
N LYS A 166 -1.85 8.83 -24.40
CA LYS A 166 -1.69 7.86 -25.49
C LYS A 166 -0.70 6.74 -25.14
N ARG A 167 0.08 6.89 -24.07
CA ARG A 167 1.02 5.86 -23.62
C ARG A 167 0.24 4.66 -23.11
N CYS A 168 0.27 3.57 -23.87
CA CYS A 168 -0.33 2.32 -23.44
C CYS A 168 0.55 1.69 -22.35
N LEU A 169 0.06 1.65 -21.10
CA LEU A 169 0.79 1.09 -19.97
C LEU A 169 0.65 -0.43 -19.81
N ARG A 170 -0.13 -1.10 -20.68
CA ARG A 170 -0.48 -2.55 -20.71
C ARG A 170 -0.27 -3.28 -19.37
N CYS A 171 -0.80 -2.72 -18.29
CA CYS A 171 -0.71 -3.30 -16.94
C CYS A 171 -1.57 -4.58 -16.80
N ASP A 172 -2.39 -4.88 -17.82
CA ASP A 172 -3.23 -6.06 -17.98
C ASP A 172 -2.48 -7.33 -18.42
N LEU A 173 -1.20 -7.23 -18.83
CA LEU A 173 -0.46 -8.35 -19.43
C LEU A 173 0.05 -9.42 -18.45
N GLU A 174 -0.26 -9.35 -17.15
CA GLU A 174 -0.06 -10.48 -16.24
C GLU A 174 -1.18 -11.52 -16.40
N VAL A 175 -1.18 -12.24 -17.52
CA VAL A 175 -2.01 -13.44 -17.68
C VAL A 175 -1.10 -14.61 -18.00
N LYS A 176 -0.89 -15.48 -17.02
CA LYS A 176 -0.25 -16.79 -17.25
C LYS A 176 -1.10 -17.52 -18.29
N LYS A 177 -0.49 -17.97 -19.38
CA LYS A 177 -1.10 -18.96 -20.28
C LYS A 177 -1.58 -20.11 -19.40
N GLU A 178 -2.83 -20.54 -19.57
CA GLU A 178 -3.26 -21.82 -19.04
C GLU A 178 -2.31 -22.86 -19.62
N GLU A 179 -1.49 -23.47 -18.77
CA GLU A 179 -0.80 -24.70 -19.14
C GLU A 179 -1.90 -25.69 -19.50
N GLU A 180 -1.88 -26.15 -20.75
CA GLU A 180 -2.74 -27.21 -21.22
C GLU A 180 -2.69 -28.33 -20.18
N LYS A 181 -3.84 -28.62 -19.56
CA LYS A 181 -3.97 -29.81 -18.73
C LYS A 181 -3.72 -31.01 -19.63
N GLU A 182 -2.46 -31.46 -19.70
CA GLU A 182 -2.13 -32.78 -20.23
C GLU A 182 -2.93 -33.78 -19.40
N GLN A 183 -3.95 -34.35 -20.05
CA GLN A 183 -4.65 -35.52 -19.55
C GLN A 183 -3.63 -36.64 -19.40
N LYS A 184 -3.35 -37.03 -18.16
CA LYS A 184 -2.80 -38.34 -17.82
C LYS A 184 -3.85 -39.12 -17.05
#